data_AF-A0A9E6FA86-F1
#
_entry.id   AF-A0A9E6FA86-F1
#
_cell.length_a   1.000
_cell.length_b   1.000
_cell.length_c   1.000
_cell.angle_alpha   90.00
_cell.angle_beta   90.00
_cell.angle_gamma   90.00
#
_symmetry.space_group_name_H-M   'P 1'
#
loop_
_entity.id
_entity.type
_entity.pdbx_description
1 polymer ?
#
loop_
_entity_poly.entity_id
_entity_poly.type
_entity_poly.pdbx_seq_one_letter_code
_entity_poly.pdbx_strand_id
1 'polypeptide(L)'
;MTDDTQKLDAPEDTTALPAAEEEMMLESGDDLAAAALASSVSDDSDDETIASDQLATTLSSLQNVIERNADLLTQLGSDLKLKRESLKNVFDNDTQLSEATQQQQEVSQQVKERKSKLLTSPEVTQLKTQIGELNEQKKEIEEALSNHLLNYYQLTNSMSFDTSDGDQWEFGIRAKVKGRKKQE
;
A
#
# COMPACT_ATOMS: atom_id res chain seq x y z
N MET A 1 48.01 6.12 -48.60
CA MET A 1 46.72 5.40 -48.66
C MET A 1 46.52 4.78 -47.30
N THR A 2 45.88 5.54 -46.39
CA THR A 2 44.47 5.35 -45.94
C THR A 2 44.39 4.23 -44.91
N ASP A 3 43.82 4.36 -43.72
CA ASP A 3 42.97 5.39 -43.13
C ASP A 3 42.87 5.11 -41.62
N ASP A 4 42.31 6.08 -40.89
CA ASP A 4 41.73 6.00 -39.55
C ASP A 4 41.07 4.65 -39.19
N THR A 5 41.27 4.16 -37.96
CA THR A 5 40.14 4.02 -37.01
C THR A 5 40.56 3.72 -35.58
N GLN A 6 39.98 4.53 -34.70
CA GLN A 6 39.91 4.52 -33.25
C GLN A 6 39.60 3.14 -32.64
N LYS A 7 40.29 2.82 -31.53
CA LYS A 7 39.87 1.81 -30.56
C LYS A 7 39.53 2.51 -29.24
N LEU A 8 38.30 2.27 -28.79
CA LEU A 8 37.77 2.67 -27.48
C LEU A 8 38.65 2.14 -26.35
N ASP A 9 38.94 2.98 -25.36
CA ASP A 9 38.88 2.59 -23.96
C ASP A 9 38.68 3.84 -23.06
N ALA A 10 37.94 3.66 -21.97
CA ALA A 10 37.40 4.70 -21.12
C ALA A 10 38.45 5.61 -20.44
N PRO A 11 38.01 6.75 -19.90
CA PRO A 11 38.38 7.00 -18.51
C PRO A 11 37.16 7.13 -17.61
N GLU A 12 37.21 6.34 -16.54
CA GLU A 12 36.40 6.46 -15.34
C GLU A 12 36.51 7.86 -14.72
N ASP A 13 35.36 8.34 -14.29
CA ASP A 13 35.10 8.98 -13.01
C ASP A 13 36.19 9.88 -12.39
N THR A 14 35.88 11.18 -12.30
CA THR A 14 36.21 12.08 -11.17
C THR A 14 35.96 13.54 -11.55
N THR A 15 34.78 13.88 -12.06
CA THR A 15 34.31 15.27 -11.94
C THR A 15 33.57 15.41 -10.64
N ALA A 16 34.40 15.68 -9.62
CA ALA A 16 34.08 16.27 -8.34
C ALA A 16 32.75 17.03 -8.38
N LEU A 17 31.73 16.45 -7.74
CA LEU A 17 30.64 17.20 -7.15
C LEU A 17 31.27 18.29 -6.28
N PRO A 18 30.97 19.60 -6.49
CA PRO A 18 31.35 20.59 -5.52
C PRO A 18 30.55 20.31 -4.26
N ALA A 19 31.27 19.79 -3.27
CA ALA A 19 30.87 19.61 -1.90
C ALA A 19 30.41 20.95 -1.28
N ALA A 20 29.53 20.83 -0.29
CA ALA A 20 29.10 21.87 0.65
C ALA A 20 28.29 22.98 -0.04
N GLU A 21 26.96 22.93 -0.03
CA GLU A 21 26.16 23.14 1.19
C GLU A 21 26.91 24.10 2.12
N GLU A 22 26.95 25.37 1.73
CA GLU A 22 26.99 26.46 2.69
C GLU A 22 25.79 26.25 3.62
N GLU A 23 26.03 25.55 4.73
CA GLU A 23 25.26 25.75 5.95
C GLU A 23 25.39 27.24 6.28
N MET A 24 24.51 28.05 5.69
CA MET A 24 24.08 29.28 6.32
C MET A 24 23.56 28.83 7.69
N MET A 25 24.41 28.97 8.72
CA MET A 25 23.95 29.09 10.10
C MET A 25 22.92 30.22 10.08
N LEU A 26 21.66 29.85 9.88
CA LEU A 26 20.54 30.70 10.15
C LEU A 26 20.58 30.86 11.66
N GLU A 27 20.97 32.04 12.12
CA GLU A 27 20.74 32.49 13.49
C GLU A 27 19.31 32.07 13.84
N SER A 28 19.18 31.08 14.73
CA SER A 28 17.93 30.33 14.81
C SER A 28 16.88 31.29 15.38
N GLY A 29 15.71 31.36 14.72
CA GLY A 29 14.63 32.23 15.20
C GLY A 29 14.24 31.93 16.65
N ASP A 30 14.53 30.72 17.11
CA ASP A 30 14.35 30.28 18.49
C ASP A 30 15.29 31.01 19.47
N ASP A 31 16.53 31.29 19.09
CA ASP A 31 17.49 32.03 19.92
C ASP A 31 17.09 33.51 20.05
N LEU A 32 16.60 34.11 18.96
CA LEU A 32 16.09 35.50 18.95
C LEU A 32 14.78 35.63 19.74
N ALA A 33 13.90 34.62 19.65
CA ALA A 33 12.66 34.58 20.43
C ALA A 33 12.94 34.42 21.94
N ALA A 34 13.92 33.59 22.31
CA ALA A 34 14.35 33.43 23.69
C ALA A 34 14.97 34.73 24.25
N ALA A 35 15.77 35.45 23.45
CA ALA A 35 16.36 36.73 23.83
C ALA A 35 15.30 37.82 24.07
N ALA A 36 14.28 37.92 23.20
CA ALA A 36 13.18 38.86 23.37
C ALA A 36 12.33 38.59 24.62
N LEU A 37 12.13 37.32 24.97
CA LEU A 37 11.41 36.94 26.20
C LEU A 37 12.22 37.33 27.45
N ALA A 38 13.53 37.10 27.43
CA ALA A 38 14.42 37.42 28.54
C ALA A 38 14.52 38.93 28.81
N SER A 39 14.55 39.77 27.76
CA SER A 39 14.57 41.23 27.90
C SER A 39 13.25 41.83 28.40
N SER A 40 12.14 41.09 28.32
CA SER A 40 10.81 41.54 28.80
C SER A 40 10.57 41.29 30.30
N VAL A 41 11.44 40.53 30.97
CA VAL A 41 11.26 40.08 32.38
C VAL A 41 12.12 40.89 33.37
N SER A 42 12.98 41.80 32.92
CA SER A 42 13.74 42.71 33.78
C SER A 42 12.91 43.95 34.17
N ASP A 43 12.30 43.89 35.35
CA ASP A 43 11.50 44.95 36.01
C ASP A 43 12.44 45.90 36.79
N ASP A 44 13.01 46.92 36.13
CA ASP A 44 13.65 48.06 36.79
C ASP A 44 13.34 49.36 36.00
N SER A 45 12.67 50.31 36.65
CA SER A 45 11.78 51.31 36.03
C SER A 45 12.44 52.55 35.41
N ASP A 46 13.78 52.58 35.28
CA ASP A 46 14.51 53.70 34.66
C ASP A 46 15.11 53.37 33.27
N ASP A 47 14.96 52.12 32.79
CA ASP A 47 15.54 51.61 31.53
C ASP A 47 14.46 51.13 30.52
N GLU A 48 13.20 51.52 30.72
CA GLU A 48 12.05 51.06 29.94
C GLU A 48 12.15 51.44 28.44
N THR A 49 12.70 52.61 28.12
CA THR A 49 12.83 53.06 26.72
C THR A 49 13.90 52.28 25.96
N ILE A 50 15.02 51.98 26.61
CA ILE A 50 16.11 51.20 26.01
C ILE A 50 15.70 49.73 25.87
N ALA A 51 15.04 49.16 26.87
CA ALA A 51 14.47 47.81 26.78
C ALA A 51 13.40 47.72 25.68
N SER A 52 12.57 48.76 25.52
CA SER A 52 11.58 48.85 24.45
C SER A 52 12.23 48.92 23.05
N ASP A 53 13.28 49.73 22.89
CA ASP A 53 14.01 49.86 21.61
C ASP A 53 14.75 48.56 21.23
N GLN A 54 15.34 47.86 22.21
CA GLN A 54 15.98 46.55 22.00
C GLN A 54 14.97 45.46 21.64
N LEU A 55 13.81 45.45 22.31
CA LEU A 55 12.72 44.53 21.99
C LEU A 55 12.15 44.81 20.59
N ALA A 56 11.94 46.08 20.22
CA ALA A 56 11.49 46.47 18.89
C ALA A 56 12.50 46.04 17.80
N THR A 57 13.79 46.18 18.06
CA THR A 57 14.86 45.74 17.16
C THR A 57 14.87 44.22 17.00
N THR A 58 14.71 43.47 18.11
CA THR A 58 14.68 42.00 18.10
C THR A 58 13.43 41.47 17.38
N LEU A 59 12.26 42.09 17.60
CA LEU A 59 11.03 41.76 16.89
C LEU A 59 11.13 42.02 15.39
N SER A 60 11.75 43.14 14.98
CA SER A 60 11.97 43.43 13.56
C SER A 60 12.93 42.41 12.92
N SER A 61 14.00 42.03 13.62
CA SER A 61 14.92 40.98 13.16
C SER A 61 14.21 39.63 12.99
N LEU A 62 13.43 39.22 14.01
CA LEU A 62 12.66 37.98 13.97
C LEU A 62 11.62 38.00 12.85
N GLN A 63 10.93 39.12 12.65
CA GLN A 63 10.00 39.28 11.54
C GLN A 63 10.69 39.10 10.18
N ASN A 64 11.87 39.70 9.97
CA ASN A 64 12.63 39.52 8.73
C ASN A 64 13.06 38.05 8.51
N VAL A 65 13.45 37.34 9.58
CA VAL A 65 13.77 35.90 9.50
C VAL A 65 12.54 35.08 9.16
N ILE A 66 11.39 35.37 9.78
CA ILE A 66 10.12 34.70 9.51
C ILE A 66 9.69 34.93 8.07
N GLU A 67 9.74 36.18 7.59
CA GLU A 67 9.38 36.52 6.20
C GLU A 67 10.29 35.82 5.20
N ARG A 68 11.61 35.88 5.40
CA ARG A 68 12.58 35.15 4.56
C ARG A 68 12.30 33.64 4.54
N ASN A 69 12.04 33.05 5.69
CA ASN A 69 11.77 31.61 5.78
C ASN A 69 10.42 31.24 5.15
N ALA A 70 9.40 32.10 5.28
CA ALA A 70 8.11 31.92 4.62
C ALA A 70 8.27 31.97 3.10
N ASP A 71 9.02 32.93 2.58
CA ASP A 71 9.31 33.05 1.15
C ASP A 71 10.09 31.84 0.63
N LEU A 72 11.13 31.40 1.35
CA LEU A 72 11.87 30.19 1.01
C LEU A 72 10.99 28.95 1.01
N LEU A 73 10.07 28.83 1.98
CA LEU A 73 9.12 27.72 2.03
C LEU A 73 8.17 27.72 0.83
N THR A 74 7.69 28.90 0.40
CA THR A 74 6.83 29.00 -0.79
C THR A 74 7.58 28.65 -2.07
N GLN A 75 8.82 29.12 -2.21
CA GLN A 75 9.68 28.80 -3.35
C GLN A 75 10.00 27.30 -3.39
N LEU A 76 10.44 26.73 -2.27
CA LEU A 76 10.72 25.30 -2.16
C LEU A 76 9.46 24.44 -2.45
N GLY A 77 8.29 24.90 -2.00
CA GLY A 77 7.01 24.28 -2.31
C GLY A 77 6.67 24.30 -3.80
N SER A 78 6.96 25.40 -4.49
CA SER A 78 6.80 25.52 -5.94
C SER A 78 7.80 24.62 -6.69
N ASP A 79 9.06 24.65 -6.30
CA ASP A 79 10.12 23.84 -6.92
C ASP A 79 9.85 22.35 -6.75
N LEU A 80 9.40 21.91 -5.57
CA LEU A 80 8.99 20.52 -5.36
C LEU A 80 7.83 20.11 -6.28
N LYS A 81 6.84 20.98 -6.50
CA LYS A 81 5.75 20.68 -7.44
C LYS A 81 6.29 20.55 -8.87
N LEU A 82 7.13 21.48 -9.31
CA LEU A 82 7.73 21.46 -10.64
C LEU A 82 8.60 20.22 -10.84
N LYS A 83 9.44 19.86 -9.87
CA LYS A 83 10.26 18.65 -9.93
C LYS A 83 9.42 17.36 -9.97
N ARG A 84 8.32 17.29 -9.21
CA ARG A 84 7.38 16.16 -9.28
C ARG A 84 6.69 16.07 -10.64
N GLU A 85 6.26 17.19 -11.20
CA GLU A 85 5.65 17.24 -12.53
C GLU A 85 6.66 16.86 -13.61
N SER A 86 7.88 17.39 -13.53
CA SER A 86 8.97 17.01 -14.43
C SER A 86 9.29 15.52 -14.34
N LEU A 87 9.33 14.95 -13.13
CA LEU A 87 9.53 13.52 -12.95
C LEU A 87 8.40 12.71 -13.57
N LYS A 88 7.15 13.11 -13.36
CA LYS A 88 5.98 12.48 -13.99
C LYS A 88 6.08 12.53 -15.52
N ASN A 89 6.44 13.69 -16.07
CA ASN A 89 6.60 13.87 -17.51
C ASN A 89 7.71 12.99 -18.10
N VAL A 90 8.79 12.71 -17.35
CA VAL A 90 9.83 11.77 -17.81
C VAL A 90 9.24 10.38 -18.00
N PHE A 91 8.43 9.90 -17.05
CA PHE A 91 7.79 8.59 -17.17
C PHE A 91 6.67 8.56 -18.23
N ASP A 92 5.86 9.62 -18.33
CA ASP A 92 4.77 9.69 -19.31
C ASP A 92 5.29 9.77 -20.76
N ASN A 93 6.46 10.37 -20.98
CA ASN A 93 7.09 10.47 -22.30
C ASN A 93 8.07 9.34 -22.61
N ASP A 94 8.32 8.42 -21.68
CA ASP A 94 9.16 7.26 -21.94
C ASP A 94 8.42 6.29 -22.88
N THR A 95 8.89 6.26 -24.13
CA THR A 95 8.32 5.40 -25.17
C THR A 95 8.48 3.92 -24.84
N GLN A 96 9.57 3.51 -24.18
CA GLN A 96 9.80 2.11 -23.81
C GLN A 96 8.83 1.67 -22.72
N LEU A 97 8.56 2.53 -21.73
CA LEU A 97 7.57 2.27 -20.70
C LEU A 97 6.15 2.18 -21.29
N SER A 98 5.81 3.11 -22.19
CA SER A 98 4.51 3.12 -22.88
C SER A 98 4.30 1.86 -23.73
N GLU A 99 5.30 1.45 -24.50
CA GLU A 99 5.25 0.22 -25.30
C GLU A 99 5.15 -1.03 -24.41
N ALA A 100 5.92 -1.11 -23.32
CA ALA A 100 5.86 -2.22 -22.37
C ALA A 100 4.50 -2.33 -21.68
N THR A 101 3.89 -1.20 -21.31
CA THR A 101 2.55 -1.18 -20.69
C THR A 101 1.46 -1.56 -21.69
N GLN A 102 1.56 -1.13 -22.95
CA GLN A 102 0.64 -1.56 -24.02
C GLN A 102 0.75 -3.07 -24.28
N GLN A 103 1.97 -3.60 -24.43
CA GLN A 103 2.19 -5.04 -24.59
C GLN A 103 1.65 -5.84 -23.41
N GLN A 104 1.84 -5.35 -22.17
CA GLN A 104 1.26 -5.98 -20.98
C GLN A 104 -0.27 -6.02 -21.05
N GLN A 105 -0.90 -4.92 -21.45
CA GLN A 105 -2.36 -4.85 -21.59
C GLN A 105 -2.87 -5.80 -22.67
N GLU A 106 -2.19 -5.89 -23.82
CA GLU A 106 -2.52 -6.81 -24.89
C GLU A 106 -2.40 -8.28 -24.45
N VAL A 107 -1.28 -8.65 -23.85
CA VAL A 107 -1.07 -10.01 -23.32
C VAL A 107 -2.12 -10.34 -22.25
N SER A 108 -2.42 -9.40 -21.35
CA SER A 108 -3.45 -9.56 -20.33
C SER A 108 -4.84 -9.81 -20.93
N GLN A 109 -5.19 -9.07 -21.98
CA GLN A 109 -6.43 -9.28 -22.72
C GLN A 109 -6.45 -10.65 -23.42
N GLN A 110 -5.38 -11.02 -24.11
CA GLN A 110 -5.26 -12.32 -24.77
C GLN A 110 -5.38 -13.50 -23.78
N VAL A 111 -4.76 -13.39 -22.60
CA VAL A 111 -4.89 -14.39 -21.54
C VAL A 111 -6.33 -14.49 -21.05
N LYS A 112 -7.02 -13.36 -20.84
CA LYS A 112 -8.43 -13.36 -20.44
C LYS A 112 -9.33 -13.99 -21.49
N GLU A 113 -9.14 -13.65 -22.76
CA GLU A 113 -9.88 -14.26 -23.86
C GLU A 113 -9.62 -15.76 -23.97
N ARG A 114 -8.36 -16.19 -23.87
CA ARG A 114 -8.00 -17.61 -23.93
C ARG A 114 -8.62 -18.38 -22.77
N LYS A 115 -8.59 -17.83 -21.56
CA LYS A 115 -9.27 -18.40 -20.38
C LYS A 115 -10.78 -18.50 -20.60
N SER A 116 -11.41 -17.46 -21.13
CA SER A 116 -12.84 -17.48 -21.45
C SER A 116 -13.17 -18.57 -22.46
N LYS A 117 -12.42 -18.65 -23.57
CA LYS A 117 -12.56 -19.70 -24.61
C LYS A 117 -12.34 -21.10 -24.05
N LEU A 118 -11.38 -21.29 -23.14
CA LEU A 118 -11.14 -22.57 -22.46
C LEU A 118 -12.31 -22.94 -21.53
N LEU A 119 -12.87 -21.97 -20.79
CA LEU A 119 -14.01 -22.21 -19.92
C LEU A 119 -15.28 -22.60 -20.68
N THR A 120 -15.42 -22.14 -21.92
CA THR A 120 -16.51 -22.52 -22.83
C THR A 120 -16.18 -23.75 -23.68
N SER A 121 -14.98 -24.31 -23.56
CA SER A 121 -14.61 -25.50 -24.33
C SER A 121 -15.51 -26.68 -23.94
N PRO A 122 -15.81 -27.60 -24.88
CA PRO A 122 -16.64 -28.76 -24.61
C PRO A 122 -16.08 -29.63 -23.48
N GLU A 123 -14.76 -29.82 -23.42
CA GLU A 123 -14.09 -30.62 -22.38
C GLU A 123 -14.29 -30.02 -20.98
N VAL A 124 -14.09 -28.70 -20.81
CA VAL A 124 -14.27 -28.04 -19.52
C VAL A 124 -15.75 -28.00 -19.11
N THR A 125 -16.65 -27.83 -20.09
CA THR A 125 -18.09 -27.87 -19.83
C THR A 125 -18.52 -29.26 -19.38
N GLN A 126 -18.04 -30.32 -20.04
CA GLN A 126 -18.30 -31.70 -19.65
C GLN A 126 -17.77 -32.00 -18.24
N LEU A 127 -16.54 -31.57 -17.92
CA LEU A 127 -15.99 -31.71 -16.58
C LEU A 127 -16.83 -30.98 -15.53
N LYS A 128 -17.31 -29.77 -15.82
CA LYS A 128 -18.21 -29.04 -14.91
C LYS A 128 -19.52 -29.79 -14.67
N THR A 129 -20.11 -30.37 -15.72
CA THR A 129 -21.32 -31.18 -15.59
C THR A 129 -21.06 -32.42 -14.74
N GLN A 130 -19.95 -33.13 -14.99
CA GLN A 130 -19.57 -34.31 -14.19
C GLN A 130 -19.31 -33.95 -12.72
N ILE A 131 -18.63 -32.83 -12.46
CA ILE A 131 -18.42 -32.33 -11.09
C ILE A 131 -19.76 -32.00 -10.43
N GLY A 132 -20.69 -31.37 -11.17
CA GLY A 132 -22.04 -31.10 -10.68
C GLY A 132 -22.80 -32.38 -10.30
N GLU A 133 -22.78 -33.37 -11.19
CA GLU A 133 -23.41 -34.67 -10.98
C GLU A 133 -22.81 -35.42 -9.78
N LEU A 134 -21.47 -35.48 -9.67
CA LEU A 134 -20.80 -36.10 -8.53
C LEU A 134 -21.12 -35.41 -7.20
N ASN A 135 -21.32 -34.09 -7.20
CA ASN A 135 -21.71 -33.37 -5.99
C ASN A 135 -23.16 -33.67 -5.59
N GLU A 136 -24.08 -33.81 -6.55
CA GLU A 136 -25.45 -34.21 -6.25
C GLU A 136 -25.50 -35.64 -5.73
N GLN A 137 -24.82 -36.58 -6.40
CA GLN A 137 -24.70 -37.97 -5.94
C GLN A 137 -24.10 -38.04 -4.54
N LYS A 138 -23.05 -37.27 -4.26
CA LYS A 138 -22.46 -37.17 -2.92
C LYS A 138 -23.51 -36.74 -1.89
N LYS A 139 -24.27 -35.69 -2.18
CA LYS A 139 -25.29 -35.16 -1.26
C LYS A 139 -26.41 -36.16 -1.01
N GLU A 140 -26.89 -36.84 -2.05
CA GLU A 140 -27.89 -37.90 -1.92
C GLU A 140 -27.39 -39.04 -1.03
N ILE A 141 -26.14 -39.49 -1.22
CA ILE A 141 -25.51 -40.51 -0.38
C ILE A 141 -25.34 -40.02 1.05
N GLU A 142 -24.93 -38.78 1.27
CA GLU A 142 -24.79 -38.19 2.62
C GLU A 142 -26.13 -38.11 3.35
N GLU A 143 -27.21 -37.72 2.66
CA GLU A 143 -28.56 -37.69 3.22
C GLU A 143 -29.07 -39.11 3.55
N ALA A 144 -28.89 -40.07 2.63
CA ALA A 144 -29.21 -41.47 2.87
C ALA A 144 -28.43 -42.03 4.07
N LEU A 145 -27.11 -41.79 4.11
CA LEU A 145 -26.24 -42.22 5.20
C LEU A 145 -26.66 -41.61 6.52
N SER A 146 -26.97 -40.30 6.57
CA SER A 146 -27.47 -39.64 7.77
C SER A 146 -28.76 -40.29 8.28
N ASN A 147 -29.70 -40.63 7.39
CA ASN A 147 -30.93 -41.33 7.75
C ASN A 147 -30.64 -42.73 8.30
N HIS A 148 -29.73 -43.48 7.67
CA HIS A 148 -29.33 -44.81 8.14
C HIS A 148 -28.62 -44.78 9.49
N LEU A 149 -27.71 -43.82 9.70
CA LEU A 149 -27.01 -43.63 10.97
C LEU A 149 -27.98 -43.24 12.10
N LEU A 150 -28.97 -42.39 11.82
CA LEU A 150 -30.02 -42.06 12.77
C LEU A 150 -30.85 -43.29 13.15
N ASN A 151 -31.28 -44.09 12.16
CA ASN A 151 -32.02 -45.33 12.40
C ASN A 151 -31.19 -46.35 13.18
N TYR A 152 -29.90 -46.49 12.87
CA TYR A 152 -28.98 -47.35 13.59
C TYR A 152 -28.88 -46.95 15.06
N TYR A 153 -28.69 -45.66 15.33
CA TYR A 153 -28.66 -45.13 16.70
C TYR A 153 -29.98 -45.38 17.44
N GLN A 154 -31.14 -45.22 16.79
CA GLN A 154 -32.44 -45.51 17.41
C GLN A 154 -32.61 -46.99 17.80
N LEU A 155 -31.99 -47.91 17.05
CA LEU A 155 -32.08 -49.35 17.31
C LEU A 155 -31.06 -49.83 18.35
N THR A 156 -29.83 -49.31 18.30
CA THR A 156 -28.70 -49.83 19.09
C THR A 156 -28.28 -48.91 20.24
N ASN A 157 -28.70 -47.64 20.23
CA ASN A 157 -28.18 -46.56 21.07
C ASN A 157 -26.65 -46.40 21.00
N SER A 158 -26.00 -46.95 19.97
CA SER A 158 -24.55 -46.80 19.72
C SER A 158 -24.30 -45.69 18.71
N MET A 159 -23.32 -44.83 18.99
CA MET A 159 -22.82 -43.80 18.08
C MET A 159 -21.57 -44.26 17.30
N SER A 160 -21.30 -45.56 17.31
CA SER A 160 -20.18 -46.16 16.58
C SER A 160 -20.63 -47.39 15.82
N PHE A 161 -20.04 -47.62 14.65
CA PHE A 161 -20.25 -48.81 13.83
C PHE A 161 -18.91 -49.35 13.31
N ASP A 162 -18.84 -50.67 13.14
CA ASP A 162 -17.67 -51.33 12.58
C ASP A 162 -17.77 -51.36 11.05
N THR A 163 -16.68 -51.03 10.39
CA THR A 163 -16.53 -51.15 8.94
C THR A 163 -16.09 -52.56 8.57
N SER A 164 -16.36 -52.96 7.32
CA SER A 164 -15.92 -54.25 6.78
C SER A 164 -14.41 -54.44 6.82
N ASP A 165 -13.64 -53.36 6.89
CA ASP A 165 -12.19 -53.34 6.93
C ASP A 165 -11.63 -53.52 8.36
N GLY A 166 -12.51 -53.64 9.36
CA GLY A 166 -12.15 -53.85 10.76
C GLY A 166 -11.92 -52.55 11.55
N ASP A 167 -12.12 -51.39 10.93
CA ASP A 167 -12.04 -50.09 11.61
C ASP A 167 -13.39 -49.73 12.23
N GLN A 168 -13.37 -49.16 13.44
CA GLN A 168 -14.55 -48.62 14.10
C GLN A 168 -14.68 -47.13 13.81
N TRP A 169 -15.83 -46.72 13.27
CA TRP A 169 -16.12 -45.33 12.94
C TRP A 169 -17.14 -44.75 13.92
N GLU A 170 -16.87 -43.54 14.42
CA GLU A 170 -17.79 -42.79 15.29
C GLU A 170 -18.53 -41.73 14.49
N PHE A 171 -19.82 -41.55 14.76
CA PHE A 171 -20.65 -40.53 14.10
C PHE A 171 -21.45 -39.71 15.11
N GLY A 172 -21.64 -38.42 14.82
CA GLY A 172 -22.39 -37.49 15.68
C GLY A 172 -23.73 -37.10 15.07
N ILE A 173 -24.82 -37.24 15.83
CA ILE A 173 -26.15 -36.77 15.42
C ILE A 173 -26.33 -35.31 15.85
N ARG A 174 -26.43 -34.38 14.88
CA ARG A 174 -26.69 -32.96 15.15
C ARG A 174 -28.09 -32.57 14.70
N ALA A 175 -29.03 -32.52 15.64
CA ALA A 175 -30.32 -31.87 15.43
C ALA A 175 -30.22 -30.36 15.74
N LYS A 176 -30.67 -29.49 14.83
CA LYS A 176 -30.77 -28.04 15.07
C LYS A 176 -32.23 -27.60 15.03
N VAL A 177 -32.67 -26.91 16.09
CA VAL A 177 -33.99 -26.25 16.16
C VAL A 177 -33.90 -24.87 15.52
N LYS A 178 -34.78 -24.55 14.58
CA LYS A 178 -34.94 -23.19 14.05
C LYS A 178 -35.85 -22.38 14.97
N GLY A 179 -35.49 -21.11 15.21
CA GLY A 179 -36.17 -20.24 16.19
C GLY A 179 -37.68 -20.09 15.94
N ARG A 180 -38.45 -19.99 17.04
CA ARG A 180 -39.90 -19.78 17.03
C ARG A 180 -40.25 -18.48 16.30
N LYS A 181 -41.12 -18.54 15.28
CA LYS A 181 -41.85 -17.35 14.83
C LYS A 181 -42.87 -16.98 15.91
N LYS A 182 -42.79 -15.75 16.39
CA LYS A 182 -43.76 -15.15 17.31
C LYS A 182 -45.10 -15.09 16.57
N GLN A 183 -46.10 -15.84 17.02
CA GLN A 183 -47.48 -15.62 16.58
C GLN A 183 -47.96 -14.34 17.27
N GLU A 184 -48.47 -13.39 16.48
CA GLU A 184 -49.02 -12.10 16.93
C GLU A 184 -50.20 -12.27 17.89
#